data_AF-A0A2W1ETB0-F1
#
_entry.id   AF-A0A2W1ETB0-F1
#
_cell.length_a   1.000
_cell.length_b   1.000
_cell.length_c   1.000
_cell.angle_alpha   90.00
_cell.angle_beta   90.00
_cell.angle_gamma   90.00
#
_symmetry.space_group_name_H-M   'P 1'
#
loop_
_entity.id
_entity.type
_entity.pdbx_description
1 polymer ?
#
loop_
_entity_poly.entity_id
_entity_poly.type
_entity_poly.pdbx_seq_one_letter_code
_entity_poly.pdbx_strand_id
1 'polypeptide(L)' 'MEQKSKDMISWFPILFPLKVPMTLPANSEVEVSFWRQTDDRKVWYEWLVESYMVVNGQRIRLGVSDLHSSKSNGCMM' A
#
# COMPACT_ATOMS: atom_id res chain seq x y z
N MET A 1 21.00 -6.08 13.96
CA MET A 1 20.77 -4.63 14.01
C MET A 1 19.37 -4.43 14.58
N GLU A 2 19.24 -3.86 15.78
CA GLU A 2 17.91 -3.46 16.27
C GLU A 2 17.44 -2.29 15.38
N GLN A 3 16.49 -2.55 14.48
CA GLN A 3 16.00 -1.56 13.49
C GLN A 3 15.13 -0.46 14.12
N LYS A 4 14.84 -0.55 15.43
CA LYS A 4 14.04 0.43 16.16
C LYS A 4 14.80 0.96 17.38
N SER A 5 14.55 2.21 17.73
CA SER A 5 15.03 2.78 18.99
C SER A 5 14.47 1.99 20.18
N LYS A 6 15.37 1.52 21.04
CA LYS A 6 15.02 0.75 22.24
C LYS A 6 14.11 1.60 23.14
N ASP A 7 13.05 0.99 23.67
CA ASP A 7 12.09 1.57 24.62
C ASP A 7 11.29 2.80 24.12
N MET A 8 11.35 3.12 22.82
CA MET A 8 10.55 4.19 22.24
C MET A 8 9.11 3.75 21.96
N ILE A 9 8.13 4.48 22.52
CA ILE A 9 6.69 4.21 22.40
C ILE A 9 5.89 5.36 21.74
N SER A 10 6.57 6.40 21.25
CA SER A 10 5.93 7.61 20.71
C SER A 10 5.25 7.40 19.35
N TRP A 11 5.65 6.38 18.59
CA TRP A 11 5.04 6.05 17.30
C TRP A 11 4.80 4.55 17.18
N PHE A 12 3.53 4.19 17.05
CA PHE A 12 3.14 2.84 16.64
C PHE A 12 3.07 2.75 15.10
N PRO A 13 3.22 1.55 14.54
CA PRO A 13 3.06 1.36 13.09
C PRO A 13 1.68 1.80 12.61
N ILE A 14 1.64 2.41 11.43
CA ILE A 14 0.40 2.70 10.72
C ILE A 14 0.02 1.51 9.82
N LEU A 15 -1.28 1.31 9.62
CA LEU A 15 -1.83 0.32 8.69
C LEU A 15 -2.52 1.05 7.52
N PHE A 16 -2.15 0.71 6.29
CA PHE A 16 -2.88 1.09 5.07
C PHE A 16 -3.70 -0.10 4.58
N PRO A 17 -5.02 -0.16 4.90
CA PRO A 17 -5.82 -1.35 4.66
C PRO A 17 -6.18 -1.53 3.18
N LEU A 18 -6.42 -2.79 2.79
CA LEU A 18 -7.13 -3.12 1.57
C LEU A 18 -8.60 -3.38 1.91
N LYS A 19 -9.53 -2.83 1.12
CA LYS A 19 -10.98 -3.05 1.32
C LYS A 19 -11.38 -4.51 1.15
N VAL A 20 -10.74 -5.20 0.21
CA VAL A 20 -10.96 -6.60 -0.10
C VAL A 20 -9.63 -7.34 0.05
N PRO A 21 -9.56 -8.44 0.82
CA PRO A 21 -8.35 -9.27 0.90
C PRO A 21 -7.95 -9.82 -0.46
N MET A 22 -6.64 -9.85 -0.74
CA MET A 22 -6.10 -10.44 -1.97
C MET A 22 -5.58 -11.84 -1.70
N THR A 23 -5.98 -12.82 -2.51
CA THR A 23 -5.43 -14.19 -2.44
C THR A 23 -4.10 -14.22 -3.19
N LEU A 24 -3.04 -14.67 -2.51
CA LEU A 24 -1.69 -14.74 -3.07
C LEU A 24 -1.19 -16.19 -3.04
N PRO A 25 -1.10 -16.87 -4.19
CA PRO A 25 -0.39 -18.15 -4.29
C PRO A 25 1.09 -18.03 -3.89
N ALA A 26 1.71 -19.16 -3.57
CA ALA A 26 3.14 -19.20 -3.29
C ALA A 26 3.95 -18.63 -4.47
N ASN A 27 5.02 -17.89 -4.15
CA ASN A 27 5.88 -17.18 -5.11
C ASN A 27 5.19 -16.05 -5.89
N SER A 28 4.08 -15.51 -5.38
CA SER A 28 3.52 -14.28 -5.91
C SER A 28 4.41 -13.09 -5.59
N GLU A 29 4.56 -12.20 -6.55
CA GLU A 29 5.11 -10.85 -6.35
C GLU A 29 3.97 -9.89 -6.06
N VAL A 30 4.21 -8.93 -5.17
CA VAL A 30 3.27 -7.84 -4.88
C VAL A 30 3.95 -6.53 -5.25
N GLU A 31 3.26 -5.74 -6.06
CA GLU A 31 3.67 -4.39 -6.42
C GLU A 31 2.71 -3.40 -5.77
N VAL A 32 3.26 -2.44 -5.04
CA VAL A 32 2.47 -1.48 -4.29
C VAL A 32 2.77 -0.10 -4.85
N SER A 33 1.76 0.51 -5.47
CA SER A 33 1.84 1.89 -5.93
C SER A 33 1.26 2.81 -4.85
N PHE A 34 2.06 3.79 -4.43
CA PHE A 34 1.70 4.77 -3.40
C PHE A 34 1.90 6.18 -3.94
N TRP A 35 0.89 7.02 -3.76
CA TRP A 35 0.93 8.43 -4.12
C TRP A 35 0.66 9.30 -2.90
N ARG A 36 1.50 10.30 -2.70
CA ARG A 36 1.23 11.41 -1.79
C ARG A 36 0.67 12.55 -2.61
N GLN A 37 -0.59 12.87 -2.37
CA GLN A 37 -1.30 13.92 -3.08
C GLN A 37 -1.49 15.14 -2.17
N THR A 38 -1.64 16.31 -2.79
CA THR A 38 -1.91 17.56 -2.08
C THR A 38 -2.75 18.47 -2.97
N ASP A 39 -3.52 19.34 -2.34
CA ASP A 39 -4.06 20.55 -2.96
C ASP A 39 -3.78 21.75 -2.05
N ASP A 40 -4.42 22.90 -2.32
CA ASP A 40 -4.23 24.12 -1.53
C ASP A 40 -4.65 24.00 -0.05
N ARG A 41 -5.42 22.98 0.32
CA ARG A 41 -6.02 22.85 1.66
C ARG A 41 -5.79 21.52 2.34
N LYS A 42 -5.43 20.48 1.60
CA LYS A 42 -5.43 19.09 2.07
C LYS A 42 -4.22 18.33 1.57
N VAL A 43 -3.81 17.35 2.36
CA VAL A 43 -2.86 16.30 2.00
C VAL A 43 -3.53 14.94 2.20
N TRP A 44 -3.29 14.01 1.28
CA TRP A 44 -3.77 12.64 1.40
C TRP A 44 -2.83 11.65 0.73
N TYR A 45 -3.08 10.37 1.00
CA TYR A 45 -2.44 9.27 0.30
C TYR A 45 -3.46 8.53 -0.55
N GLU A 46 -3.02 8.06 -1.70
CA GLU A 46 -3.72 7.09 -2.53
C GLU A 46 -2.81 5.87 -2.67
N TRP A 47 -3.36 4.67 -2.63
CA TRP A 47 -2.58 3.45 -2.84
C TRP A 47 -3.36 2.38 -3.58
N LEU A 48 -2.62 1.56 -4.32
CA LEU A 48 -3.13 0.46 -5.10
C LEU A 48 -2.13 -0.68 -5.07
N VAL A 49 -2.63 -1.92 -5.00
CA VAL A 49 -1.81 -3.12 -4.92
C VAL A 49 -2.10 -4.02 -6.11
N GLU A 50 -1.04 -4.43 -6.79
CA GLU A 50 -1.08 -5.43 -7.84
C GLU A 50 -0.33 -6.68 -7.39
N SER A 51 -0.78 -7.83 -7.87
CA SER A 51 -0.16 -9.13 -7.60
C SER A 51 0.16 -9.83 -8.90
N TYR A 52 1.30 -10.50 -8.93
CA TYR A 52 1.83 -11.17 -10.12
C TYR A 52 2.41 -12.53 -9.76
N MET A 53 2.58 -13.38 -10.76
CA MET A 53 3.38 -14.60 -10.69
C MET A 53 4.26 -14.71 -11.92
N VAL A 54 5.43 -15.32 -11.76
CA VAL A 54 6.30 -15.66 -12.88
C VAL A 54 6.06 -17.11 -13.28
N VAL A 55 5.57 -17.32 -14.50
CA VAL A 55 5.34 -18.66 -15.09
C VAL A 55 6.14 -18.76 -16.37
N ASN A 56 7.03 -19.75 -16.48
CA ASN A 56 7.91 -19.94 -17.65
C ASN A 56 8.69 -18.66 -18.04
N GLY A 57 9.14 -17.89 -17.05
CA GLY A 57 9.85 -16.63 -17.26
C GLY A 57 8.97 -15.44 -17.66
N GLN A 58 7.66 -15.61 -17.75
CA GLN A 58 6.71 -14.54 -18.03
C GLN A 58 6.02 -14.07 -16.76
N ARG A 59 5.98 -12.75 -16.55
CA ARG A 59 5.26 -12.13 -15.42
C ARG A 59 3.78 -11.96 -15.78
N ILE A 60 2.91 -12.66 -15.08
CA ILE A 60 1.47 -12.67 -15.29
C ILE A 60 0.79 -11.98 -14.10
N ARG A 61 -0.12 -11.04 -14.36
CA ARG A 61 -0.89 -10.38 -13.30
C ARG A 61 -2.00 -11.31 -12.81
N LEU A 62 -2.05 -11.52 -11.49
CA LEU A 62 -3.08 -12.31 -10.82
C LEU A 62 -4.30 -11.46 -10.45
N GLY A 63 -4.07 -10.24 -9.97
CA GLY A 63 -5.14 -9.38 -9.49
C GLY A 63 -4.66 -7.99 -9.14
N VAL A 64 -5.61 -7.07 -9.02
CA VAL A 64 -5.42 -5.68 -8.65
C VAL A 64 -6.46 -5.30 -7.60
N SER A 65 -6.05 -4.54 -6.59
CA SER A 65 -6.97 -3.97 -5.63
C SER A 65 -7.69 -2.76 -6.21
N ASP A 66 -8.76 -2.29 -5.55
CA ASP A 66 -9.27 -0.95 -5.83
C ASP A 66 -8.19 0.11 -5.59
N LEU A 67 -8.37 1.30 -6.16
CA LEU A 67 -7.67 2.49 -5.68
C LEU A 67 -8.23 2.86 -4.30
N HIS A 68 -7.34 2.98 -3.32
CA HIS A 68 -7.72 3.29 -1.96
C HIS A 68 -7.53 4.77 -1.67
N SER A 69 -8.48 5.33 -0.91
CA SER A 69 -8.53 6.74 -0.54
C SER A 69 -8.68 7.67 -1.76
N SER A 70 -8.91 8.95 -1.48
CA SER A 70 -9.08 10.00 -2.47
C SER A 70 -8.97 11.37 -1.80
N LYS A 71 -9.04 12.44 -2.58
CA LYS A 71 -9.14 13.82 -2.08
C LYS A 71 -10.23 14.02 -1.01
N SER A 72 -11.34 13.29 -1.10
CA SER A 72 -12.43 13.39 -0.11
C SER A 72 -11.98 12.98 1.30
N ASN A 73 -11.02 12.06 1.38
CA ASN A 73 -10.45 11.54 2.63
C ASN A 73 -9.26 12.36 3.15
N GLY A 74 -8.88 13.45 2.45
CA GLY A 74 -7.68 14.21 2.81
C GLY A 74 -7.81 15.00 4.10
N CYS A 75 -6.70 15.01 4.85
CA CYS A 75 -6.53 15.80 6.06
C CYS A 75 -6.33 17.26 5.69
N MET A 76 -7.04 18.15 6.38
CA MET A 76 -6.84 19.60 6.25
C MET A 76 -5.45 19.97 6.77
N MET A 77 -4.75 20.86 6.06
CA MET A 77 -3.56 21.53 6.56
C MET A 77 -3.92 22.58 7.62
#